data_AF-A0A2S9SVL6-F1
#
_entry.id   AF-A0A2S9SVL6-F1
#
_cell.length_a   1.000
_cell.length_b   1.000
_cell.length_c   1.000
_cell.angle_alpha   90.00
_cell.angle_beta   90.00
_cell.angle_gamma   90.00
#
_symmetry.space_group_name_H-M   'P 1'
#
loop_
_entity.id
_entity.type
_entity.pdbx_description
1 polymer ?
#
loop_
_entity_poly.entity_id
_entity_poly.type
_entity_poly.pdbx_seq_one_letter_code
_entity_poly.pdbx_strand_id
1 'polypeptide(L)'
;MFRFLYIILFSLFFTSCSVKSNLIQNEFTNIKKQNTYDRCANFSYISLSDDIKYGKIFTEYISLDSSCKWNGMARGYFVSLFMDTIKAKSYKVVEKKEFENIEISTYLVNDLYYVNIINKYTVFEDKLMIDYSGVYSTYLIKNYDKSYENLYLNKPRLDTDYFNSLVRFNFFYSYFSKDSSDFGR
;
A
#
# COMPACT_ATOMS: atom_id res chain seq x y z
N MET A 1 -26.54 51.67 36.02
CA MET A 1 -26.92 50.35 36.56
C MET A 1 -26.98 49.37 35.39
N PHE A 2 -26.37 48.20 35.59
CA PHE A 2 -25.79 47.30 34.59
C PHE A 2 -26.73 46.86 33.44
N ARG A 3 -26.22 46.96 32.21
CA ARG A 3 -26.87 46.50 30.98
C ARG A 3 -26.28 45.12 30.64
N PHE A 4 -27.11 44.09 30.72
CA PHE A 4 -26.78 42.72 30.36
C PHE A 4 -26.37 42.63 28.88
N LEU A 5 -25.16 42.13 28.62
CA LEU A 5 -24.75 41.69 27.30
C LEU A 5 -23.89 40.43 27.48
N TYR A 6 -24.58 39.30 27.63
CA TYR A 6 -23.97 37.98 27.54
C TYR A 6 -23.61 37.74 26.06
N ILE A 7 -22.37 38.02 25.69
CA ILE A 7 -21.78 37.49 24.47
C ILE A 7 -21.32 36.07 24.81
N ILE A 8 -22.21 35.10 24.57
CA ILE A 8 -21.84 33.69 24.57
C ILE A 8 -20.96 33.50 23.33
N LEU A 9 -19.65 33.51 23.55
CA LEU A 9 -18.65 33.09 22.59
C LEU A 9 -18.86 31.60 22.36
N PHE A 10 -19.71 31.25 21.39
CA PHE A 10 -19.84 29.90 20.87
C PHE A 10 -18.51 29.54 20.19
N SER A 11 -17.57 29.01 20.95
CA SER A 11 -16.43 28.27 20.43
C SER A 11 -16.97 27.04 19.73
N LEU A 12 -17.22 27.17 18.42
CA LEU A 12 -17.35 26.04 17.52
C LEU A 12 -16.00 25.32 17.51
N PHE A 13 -15.81 24.44 18.48
CA PHE A 13 -14.86 23.34 18.35
C PHE A 13 -15.39 22.45 17.23
N PHE A 14 -14.99 22.76 16.00
CA PHE A 14 -14.97 21.77 14.93
C PHE A 14 -13.96 20.70 15.34
N THR A 15 -14.38 19.76 16.19
CA THR A 15 -13.75 18.45 16.25
C THR A 15 -14.09 17.76 14.94
N SER A 16 -13.35 18.11 13.88
CA SER A 16 -13.29 17.23 12.72
C SER A 16 -12.81 15.89 13.27
N CYS A 17 -13.68 14.88 13.25
CA CYS A 17 -13.25 13.51 13.44
C CYS A 17 -12.35 13.20 12.24
N SER A 18 -11.05 13.46 12.36
CA SER A 18 -10.09 12.87 11.45
C SER A 18 -10.18 11.37 11.68
N VAL A 19 -10.81 10.65 10.75
CA VAL A 19 -10.68 9.20 10.70
C VAL A 19 -9.22 8.97 10.35
N LYS A 20 -8.39 8.70 11.36
CA LYS A 20 -7.00 8.29 11.12
C LYS A 20 -7.05 7.00 10.31
N SER A 21 -6.52 7.03 9.09
CA SER A 21 -6.35 5.82 8.32
C SER A 21 -5.49 4.83 9.11
N ASN A 22 -6.00 3.62 9.27
CA ASN A 22 -5.26 2.52 9.91
C ASN A 22 -4.07 2.08 9.05
N LEU A 23 -4.06 2.39 7.74
CA LEU A 23 -3.01 1.95 6.82
C LEU A 23 -1.67 2.70 7.02
N ILE A 24 -1.72 3.91 7.57
CA ILE A 24 -0.53 4.77 7.81
C ILE A 24 0.34 4.23 8.97
N GLN A 25 -0.21 3.38 9.84
CA GLN A 25 0.52 2.89 11.01
C GLN A 25 1.75 2.07 10.61
N ASN A 26 2.84 2.30 11.34
CA ASN A 26 4.08 1.55 11.18
C ASN A 26 3.90 0.15 11.78
N GLU A 27 4.02 -0.86 10.93
CA GLU A 27 3.89 -2.27 11.34
C GLU A 27 5.26 -2.95 11.53
N PHE A 28 6.33 -2.22 11.21
CA PHE A 28 7.68 -2.73 11.10
C PHE A 28 8.69 -1.86 11.86
N THR A 29 9.83 -2.45 12.17
CA THR A 29 10.99 -1.78 12.77
C THR A 29 12.00 -1.35 11.69
N ASN A 30 12.97 -0.51 12.05
CA ASN A 30 14.07 -0.06 11.16
C ASN A 30 13.61 0.50 9.81
N ILE A 31 12.55 1.31 9.82
CA ILE A 31 11.94 1.84 8.60
C ILE A 31 12.71 3.06 8.10
N LYS A 32 13.12 3.03 6.83
CA LYS A 32 13.55 4.20 6.06
C LYS A 32 12.41 4.63 5.15
N LYS A 33 11.80 5.80 5.41
CA LYS A 33 10.70 6.35 4.60
C LYS A 33 11.18 7.44 3.66
N GLN A 34 10.57 7.51 2.48
CA GLN A 34 10.71 8.62 1.57
C GLN A 34 9.34 8.98 0.99
N ASN A 35 8.92 10.22 1.19
CA ASN A 35 7.63 10.68 0.68
C ASN A 35 7.62 10.69 -0.86
N THR A 36 6.44 10.48 -1.41
CA THR A 36 6.16 10.51 -2.84
C THR A 36 4.95 11.40 -3.09
N TYR A 37 5.01 12.16 -4.17
CA TYR A 37 3.99 13.16 -4.46
C TYR A 37 3.70 13.19 -5.96
N ASP A 38 2.43 13.33 -6.30
CA ASP A 38 1.98 13.84 -7.60
C ASP A 38 0.66 14.63 -7.41
N ARG A 39 0.16 15.24 -8.48
CA ARG A 39 -1.11 15.97 -8.50
C ARG A 39 -2.29 15.23 -7.82
N CYS A 40 -2.36 13.91 -7.95
CA CYS A 40 -3.42 13.07 -7.39
C CYS A 40 -3.06 12.43 -6.05
N ALA A 41 -1.82 12.53 -5.57
CA ALA A 41 -1.36 11.81 -4.39
C ALA A 41 -0.37 12.65 -3.58
N ASN A 42 -0.80 13.20 -2.44
CA ASN A 42 -0.04 14.21 -1.69
C ASN A 42 0.48 13.74 -0.32
N PHE A 43 0.04 12.59 0.18
CA PHE A 43 0.48 12.04 1.49
C PHE A 43 1.02 10.61 1.37
N SER A 44 1.56 10.31 0.20
CA SER A 44 2.08 9.00 -0.16
C SER A 44 3.55 8.86 0.22
N TYR A 45 4.01 7.63 0.38
CA TYR A 45 5.42 7.34 0.64
C TYR A 45 5.81 5.95 0.18
N ILE A 46 7.11 5.79 -0.09
CA ILE A 46 7.75 4.48 -0.12
C ILE A 46 8.56 4.29 1.15
N SER A 47 8.72 3.03 1.57
CA SER A 47 9.61 2.69 2.66
C SER A 47 10.23 1.33 2.50
N LEU A 48 11.46 1.21 2.98
CA LEU A 48 12.15 -0.06 3.14
C LEU A 48 12.36 -0.29 4.64
N SER A 49 11.93 -1.45 5.13
CA SER A 49 12.19 -1.90 6.49
C SER A 49 13.02 -3.16 6.48
N ASP A 50 13.92 -3.28 7.45
CA ASP A 50 14.61 -4.51 7.79
C ASP A 50 14.16 -4.93 9.19
N ASP A 51 13.02 -5.61 9.23
CA ASP A 51 12.34 -5.95 10.48
C ASP A 51 12.93 -7.23 11.09
N ILE A 52 13.16 -7.22 12.40
CA ILE A 52 13.77 -8.36 13.11
C ILE A 52 12.93 -9.64 12.95
N LYS A 53 11.60 -9.52 12.89
CA LYS A 53 10.68 -10.67 12.82
C LYS A 53 10.33 -11.03 11.38
N TYR A 54 10.11 -10.03 10.53
CA TYR A 54 9.56 -10.22 9.19
C TYR A 54 10.60 -10.09 8.07
N GLY A 55 11.82 -9.68 8.40
CA GLY A 55 12.88 -9.42 7.44
C GLY A 55 12.61 -8.19 6.59
N LYS A 56 13.20 -8.20 5.39
CA LYS A 56 13.08 -7.12 4.42
C LYS A 56 11.65 -6.99 3.92
N ILE A 57 11.08 -5.78 4.06
CA ILE A 57 9.79 -5.42 3.49
C ILE A 57 9.91 -4.08 2.77
N PHE A 58 9.48 -4.07 1.51
CA PHE A 58 9.19 -2.83 0.81
C PHE A 58 7.71 -2.49 0.99
N THR A 59 7.39 -1.22 1.18
CA THR A 59 6.02 -0.72 1.25
C THR A 59 5.90 0.55 0.41
N GLU A 60 4.87 0.61 -0.44
CA GLU A 60 4.37 1.84 -1.04
C GLU A 60 2.97 2.10 -0.48
N TYR A 61 2.83 3.22 0.24
CA TYR A 61 1.56 3.73 0.68
C TYR A 61 1.12 4.85 -0.27
N ILE A 62 -0.08 4.73 -0.82
CA ILE A 62 -0.66 5.67 -1.76
C ILE A 62 -1.96 6.18 -1.16
N SER A 63 -2.06 7.50 -1.00
CA SER A 63 -3.29 8.18 -0.62
C SER A 63 -3.71 9.07 -1.78
N LEU A 64 -4.76 8.64 -2.48
CA LEU A 64 -5.33 9.39 -3.60
C LEU A 64 -6.25 10.49 -3.07
N ASP A 65 -6.21 11.64 -3.74
CA ASP A 65 -7.24 12.66 -3.56
C ASP A 65 -8.61 12.10 -3.97
N SER A 66 -9.67 12.53 -3.27
CA SER A 66 -11.04 12.08 -3.54
C SER A 66 -11.54 12.37 -4.96
N SER A 67 -10.93 13.33 -5.66
CA SER A 67 -11.21 13.63 -7.07
C SER A 67 -10.39 12.79 -8.05
N CYS A 68 -9.55 11.89 -7.57
CA CYS A 68 -8.72 11.00 -8.39
C CYS A 68 -9.15 9.54 -8.23
N LYS A 69 -8.89 8.74 -9.27
CA LYS A 69 -9.16 7.31 -9.29
C LYS A 69 -8.06 6.54 -10.00
N TRP A 70 -7.92 5.28 -9.63
CA TRP A 70 -7.11 4.34 -10.38
C TRP A 70 -7.67 4.13 -11.79
N ASN A 71 -6.78 4.09 -12.79
CA ASN A 71 -7.13 3.77 -14.18
C ASN A 71 -7.16 2.24 -14.44
N GLY A 72 -6.90 1.45 -13.39
CA GLY A 72 -6.83 -0.01 -13.40
C GLY A 72 -6.67 -0.56 -11.98
N MET A 73 -6.27 -1.82 -11.83
CA MET A 73 -6.07 -2.40 -10.49
C MET A 73 -4.71 -1.98 -9.91
N ALA A 74 -4.70 -1.38 -8.72
CA ALA A 74 -3.49 -0.93 -8.00
C ALA A 74 -2.44 -2.05 -7.88
N ARG A 75 -2.84 -3.23 -7.40
CA ARG A 75 -1.98 -4.43 -7.32
C ARG A 75 -1.37 -4.81 -8.68
N GLY A 76 -2.14 -4.69 -9.76
CA GLY A 76 -1.69 -5.03 -11.11
C GLY A 76 -0.56 -4.09 -11.58
N TYR A 77 -0.76 -2.78 -11.43
CA TYR A 77 0.27 -1.80 -11.76
C TYR A 77 1.52 -1.98 -10.90
N PHE A 78 1.34 -2.21 -9.61
CA PHE A 78 2.44 -2.44 -8.69
C PHE A 78 3.30 -3.63 -9.08
N VAL A 79 2.66 -4.76 -9.38
CA VAL A 79 3.35 -5.99 -9.81
C VAL A 79 4.05 -5.77 -11.15
N SER A 80 3.42 -5.11 -12.13
CA SER A 80 4.07 -4.81 -13.41
C SER A 80 5.33 -3.97 -13.20
N LEU A 81 5.21 -2.84 -12.50
CA LEU A 81 6.36 -1.97 -12.24
C LEU A 81 7.48 -2.71 -11.49
N PHE A 82 7.13 -3.51 -10.48
CA PHE A 82 8.11 -4.30 -9.73
C PHE A 82 8.84 -5.30 -10.63
N MET A 83 8.10 -6.13 -11.37
CA MET A 83 8.67 -7.17 -12.21
C MET A 83 9.50 -6.59 -13.36
N ASP A 84 9.05 -5.48 -13.95
CA ASP A 84 9.79 -4.74 -14.99
C ASP A 84 11.09 -4.15 -14.42
N THR A 85 11.03 -3.59 -13.21
CA THR A 85 12.20 -2.99 -12.53
C THR A 85 13.29 -4.02 -12.28
N ILE A 86 12.92 -5.20 -11.79
CA ILE A 86 13.88 -6.28 -11.52
C ILE A 86 14.24 -7.07 -12.79
N LYS A 87 13.67 -6.69 -13.94
CA LYS A 87 13.86 -7.35 -15.24
C LYS A 87 13.54 -8.85 -15.18
N ALA A 88 12.44 -9.21 -14.52
CA ALA A 88 11.97 -10.59 -14.48
C ALA A 88 11.71 -11.09 -15.90
N LYS A 89 12.23 -12.29 -16.23
CA LYS A 89 12.01 -12.94 -17.53
C LYS A 89 10.65 -13.64 -17.57
N SER A 90 10.21 -14.17 -16.44
CA SER A 90 8.90 -14.78 -16.26
C SER A 90 8.42 -14.55 -14.83
N TYR A 91 7.11 -14.46 -14.64
CA TYR A 91 6.49 -14.56 -13.33
C TYR A 91 5.07 -15.11 -13.47
N LYS A 92 4.63 -15.89 -12.47
CA LYS A 92 3.26 -16.38 -12.39
C LYS A 92 2.79 -16.42 -10.95
N VAL A 93 1.49 -16.21 -10.76
CA VAL A 93 0.87 -16.37 -9.45
C VAL A 93 0.70 -17.86 -9.15
N VAL A 94 1.19 -18.31 -8.00
CA VAL A 94 1.07 -19.70 -7.53
C VAL A 94 0.08 -19.84 -6.38
N GLU A 95 -0.28 -18.72 -5.74
CA GLU A 95 -1.32 -18.68 -4.71
C GLU A 95 -1.92 -17.27 -4.62
N LYS A 96 -3.23 -17.21 -4.35
CA LYS A 96 -3.92 -15.99 -3.94
C LYS A 96 -4.78 -16.27 -2.71
N LYS A 97 -4.78 -15.33 -1.77
CA LYS A 97 -5.65 -15.30 -0.59
C LYS A 97 -6.21 -13.89 -0.47
N GLU A 98 -7.51 -13.78 -0.33
CA GLU A 98 -8.21 -12.49 -0.25
C GLU A 98 -9.14 -12.52 0.97
N PHE A 99 -9.00 -11.53 1.85
CA PHE A 99 -9.76 -11.40 3.10
C PHE A 99 -10.13 -9.93 3.31
N GLU A 100 -11.42 -9.62 3.32
CA GLU A 100 -11.91 -8.24 3.44
C GLU A 100 -11.19 -7.31 2.44
N ASN A 101 -10.45 -6.30 2.93
CA ASN A 101 -9.69 -5.36 2.11
C ASN A 101 -8.19 -5.70 2.05
N ILE A 102 -7.84 -6.98 2.12
CA ILE A 102 -6.47 -7.47 2.06
C ILE A 102 -6.38 -8.55 0.98
N GLU A 103 -5.47 -8.35 0.04
CA GLU A 103 -5.11 -9.31 -0.99
C GLU A 103 -3.65 -9.72 -0.82
N ILE A 104 -3.39 -11.02 -0.81
CA ILE A 104 -2.06 -11.59 -0.68
C ILE A 104 -1.85 -12.56 -1.83
N SER A 105 -0.81 -12.32 -2.63
CA SER A 105 -0.44 -13.18 -3.76
C SER A 105 0.99 -13.67 -3.61
N THR A 106 1.21 -14.97 -3.81
CA THR A 106 2.55 -15.55 -3.92
C THR A 106 2.90 -15.68 -5.40
N TYR A 107 4.01 -15.08 -5.81
CA TYR A 107 4.55 -15.17 -7.17
C TYR A 107 5.74 -16.10 -7.23
N LEU A 108 5.79 -16.93 -8.26
CA LEU A 108 7.01 -17.60 -8.71
C LEU A 108 7.63 -16.78 -9.84
N VAL A 109 8.86 -16.31 -9.63
CA VAL A 109 9.62 -15.44 -10.53
C VAL A 109 10.80 -16.21 -11.11
N ASN A 110 10.98 -16.11 -12.44
CA ASN A 110 12.00 -16.81 -13.21
C ASN A 110 12.02 -18.33 -12.97
N ASP A 111 10.85 -18.90 -12.67
CA ASP A 111 10.62 -20.30 -12.29
C ASP A 111 11.51 -20.82 -11.14
N LEU A 112 12.07 -19.92 -10.32
CA LEU A 112 13.02 -20.25 -9.27
C LEU A 112 12.68 -19.60 -7.92
N TYR A 113 12.39 -18.30 -7.93
CA TYR A 113 12.29 -17.50 -6.71
C TYR A 113 10.85 -17.20 -6.34
N TYR A 114 10.52 -17.31 -5.05
CA TYR A 114 9.21 -16.96 -4.53
C TYR A 114 9.23 -15.58 -3.87
N VAL A 115 8.17 -14.81 -4.07
CA VAL A 115 7.97 -13.51 -3.43
C VAL A 115 6.49 -13.30 -3.14
N ASN A 116 6.17 -12.67 -2.01
CA ASN A 116 4.81 -12.36 -1.64
C ASN A 116 4.53 -10.88 -1.89
N ILE A 117 3.38 -10.61 -2.50
CA ILE A 117 2.86 -9.26 -2.72
C ILE A 117 1.58 -9.13 -1.93
N ILE A 118 1.47 -8.04 -1.16
CA ILE A 118 0.30 -7.74 -0.34
C ILE A 118 -0.27 -6.41 -0.82
N ASN A 119 -1.60 -6.34 -1.00
CA ASN A 119 -2.33 -5.08 -1.10
C ASN A 119 -3.31 -4.98 0.06
N LYS A 120 -3.20 -3.94 0.89
CA LYS A 120 -4.26 -3.56 1.83
C LYS A 120 -4.87 -2.26 1.34
N TYR A 121 -6.20 -2.18 1.23
CA TYR A 121 -6.82 -1.02 0.60
C TYR A 121 -8.05 -0.48 1.34
N THR A 122 -8.39 0.76 1.01
CA THR A 122 -9.70 1.38 1.29
C THR A 122 -10.19 2.02 -0.02
N VAL A 123 -11.17 2.93 0.04
CA VAL A 123 -11.70 3.61 -1.15
C VAL A 123 -10.64 4.48 -1.83
N PHE A 124 -9.77 5.14 -1.05
CA PHE A 124 -8.82 6.14 -1.56
C PHE A 124 -7.37 5.86 -1.16
N GLU A 125 -7.12 4.73 -0.52
CA GLU A 125 -5.81 4.41 0.02
C GLU A 125 -5.43 2.98 -0.32
N ASP A 126 -4.18 2.78 -0.74
CA ASP A 126 -3.59 1.48 -0.97
C ASP A 126 -2.24 1.41 -0.23
N LYS A 127 -1.99 0.27 0.42
CA LYS A 127 -0.70 -0.09 1.03
C LYS A 127 -0.22 -1.35 0.34
N LEU A 128 0.62 -1.14 -0.66
CA LEU A 128 1.22 -2.16 -1.51
C LEU A 128 2.55 -2.57 -0.88
N MET A 129 2.78 -3.87 -0.69
CA MET A 129 3.98 -4.36 -0.01
C MET A 129 4.60 -5.53 -0.75
N ILE A 130 5.93 -5.61 -0.67
CA ILE A 130 6.72 -6.77 -1.08
C ILE A 130 7.27 -7.39 0.20
N ASP A 131 6.81 -8.60 0.49
CA ASP A 131 7.31 -9.43 1.58
C ASP A 131 8.27 -10.47 1.02
N TYR A 132 9.57 -10.15 1.11
CA TYR A 132 10.63 -10.97 0.56
C TYR A 132 10.77 -12.29 1.32
N SER A 133 10.57 -12.30 2.65
CA SER A 133 10.67 -13.51 3.46
C SER A 133 9.43 -14.41 3.36
N GLY A 134 8.25 -13.82 3.13
CA GLY A 134 6.96 -14.52 3.16
C GLY A 134 6.42 -14.72 4.59
N VAL A 135 7.17 -14.33 5.62
CA VAL A 135 6.80 -14.53 7.03
C VAL A 135 5.63 -13.63 7.41
N TYR A 136 5.65 -12.37 6.97
CA TYR A 136 4.59 -11.41 7.30
C TYR A 136 3.27 -11.75 6.61
N SER A 137 3.33 -12.16 5.34
CA SER A 137 2.19 -12.67 4.58
C SER A 137 1.57 -13.87 5.26
N THR A 138 2.41 -14.82 5.73
CA THR A 138 1.94 -15.99 6.49
C THR A 138 1.25 -15.58 7.79
N TYR A 139 1.84 -14.63 8.52
CA TYR A 139 1.25 -14.08 9.74
C TYR A 139 -0.12 -13.45 9.48
N LEU A 140 -0.26 -12.65 8.41
CA LEU A 140 -1.53 -12.04 8.03
C LEU A 140 -2.59 -13.08 7.68
N ILE A 141 -2.27 -14.07 6.85
CA ILE A 141 -3.21 -15.14 6.47
C ILE A 141 -3.66 -15.91 7.73
N LYS A 142 -2.73 -16.23 8.64
CA LYS A 142 -3.02 -16.92 9.90
C LYS A 142 -3.88 -16.12 10.87
N ASN A 143 -4.06 -14.82 10.67
CA ASN A 143 -5.01 -14.05 11.47
C ASN A 143 -6.47 -14.36 11.08
N TYR A 144 -6.71 -14.77 9.83
CA TYR A 144 -8.03 -15.15 9.32
C TYR A 144 -8.24 -16.67 9.28
N ASP A 145 -7.19 -17.43 8.93
CA ASP A 145 -7.22 -18.89 8.87
C ASP A 145 -6.09 -19.48 9.70
N LYS A 146 -6.41 -19.90 10.93
CA LYS A 146 -5.44 -20.48 11.87
C LYS A 146 -4.83 -21.79 11.38
N SER A 147 -5.52 -22.51 10.48
CA SER A 147 -5.08 -23.79 9.93
C SER A 147 -4.15 -23.64 8.72
N TYR A 148 -3.97 -22.41 8.21
CA TYR A 148 -3.17 -22.16 7.02
C TYR A 148 -1.70 -22.58 7.19
N GLU A 149 -1.21 -23.38 6.25
CA GLU A 149 0.19 -23.78 6.11
C GLU A 149 0.80 -23.17 4.85
N ASN A 150 1.89 -22.41 4.99
CA ASN A 150 2.57 -21.82 3.85
C ASN A 150 3.56 -22.82 3.23
N LEU A 151 3.18 -23.38 2.07
CA LEU A 151 3.98 -24.35 1.33
C LEU A 151 5.26 -23.76 0.69
N TYR A 152 5.38 -22.43 0.64
CA TYR A 152 6.43 -21.70 -0.08
C TYR A 152 7.48 -21.07 0.83
N LEU A 153 7.29 -21.10 2.15
CA LEU A 153 8.16 -20.40 3.10
C LEU A 153 9.61 -20.93 3.09
N ASN A 154 9.78 -22.24 2.86
CA ASN A 154 11.09 -22.90 2.81
C ASN A 154 11.66 -23.00 1.38
N LYS A 155 11.07 -22.31 0.40
CA LYS A 155 11.54 -22.28 -0.99
C LYS A 155 12.53 -21.12 -1.21
N PRO A 156 13.36 -21.16 -2.27
CA PRO A 156 14.24 -20.04 -2.60
C PRO A 156 13.45 -18.74 -2.73
N ARG A 157 13.81 -17.74 -1.92
CA ARG A 157 13.12 -16.44 -1.88
C ARG A 157 13.81 -15.45 -2.80
N LEU A 158 13.03 -14.59 -3.44
CA LEU A 158 13.59 -13.46 -4.15
C LEU A 158 14.21 -12.50 -3.13
N ASP A 159 15.44 -12.07 -3.37
CA ASP A 159 16.08 -10.99 -2.62
C ASP A 159 16.67 -9.99 -3.61
N THR A 160 16.06 -8.82 -3.65
CA THR A 160 16.44 -7.75 -4.57
C THR A 160 16.05 -6.41 -3.96
N ASP A 161 16.80 -5.37 -4.31
CA ASP A 161 16.49 -4.01 -3.88
C ASP A 161 15.47 -3.40 -4.85
N TYR A 162 14.34 -2.98 -4.29
CA TYR A 162 13.30 -2.27 -5.02
C TYR A 162 13.00 -0.95 -4.32
N PHE A 163 12.98 0.14 -5.08
CA PHE A 163 12.76 1.48 -4.55
C PHE A 163 12.02 2.40 -5.53
N ASN A 164 11.31 1.82 -6.49
CA ASN A 164 10.45 2.54 -7.42
C ASN A 164 9.07 2.78 -6.81
N SER A 165 8.33 3.73 -7.39
CA SER A 165 7.04 4.20 -6.87
C SER A 165 6.05 4.43 -8.01
N LEU A 166 4.86 3.84 -7.91
CA LEU A 166 3.75 4.15 -8.81
C LEU A 166 3.47 5.66 -8.84
N VAL A 167 3.49 6.33 -7.68
CA VAL A 167 3.26 7.78 -7.60
C VAL A 167 4.29 8.56 -8.42
N ARG A 168 5.58 8.26 -8.27
CA ARG A 168 6.64 8.96 -9.03
C ARG A 168 6.55 8.73 -10.52
N PHE A 169 6.16 7.52 -10.92
CA PHE A 169 6.05 7.13 -12.31
C PHE A 169 4.66 7.42 -12.91
N ASN A 170 3.73 7.97 -12.12
CA ASN A 170 2.36 8.22 -12.57
C ASN A 170 2.31 9.22 -13.72
N PHE A 171 3.20 10.21 -13.76
CA PHE A 171 3.31 11.15 -14.89
C PHE A 171 3.56 10.46 -16.24
N PHE A 172 4.31 9.35 -16.25
CA PHE A 172 4.66 8.63 -17.47
C PHE A 172 3.62 7.59 -17.88
N TYR A 173 3.04 6.88 -16.90
CA TYR A 173 2.20 5.72 -17.16
C TYR A 173 0.73 5.90 -16.82
N SER A 174 0.36 7.03 -16.20
CA SER A 174 -1.02 7.36 -15.84
C SER A 174 -1.72 6.20 -15.11
N TYR A 175 -1.10 5.69 -14.06
CA TYR A 175 -1.69 4.63 -13.22
C TYR A 175 -2.99 5.09 -12.54
N PHE A 176 -3.07 6.38 -12.20
CA PHE A 176 -4.26 7.02 -11.64
C PHE A 176 -4.33 8.47 -12.11
N SER A 177 -5.56 9.00 -12.20
CA SER A 177 -5.80 10.34 -12.75
C SER A 177 -7.03 11.00 -12.13
N LYS A 178 -7.15 12.33 -12.29
CA LYS A 178 -8.34 13.07 -11.84
C LYS A 178 -9.55 12.58 -12.64
N ASP A 179 -10.67 12.36 -11.95
CA ASP A 179 -11.92 12.04 -12.62
C ASP A 179 -12.35 13.22 -13.52
N SER A 180 -12.51 12.94 -14.81
CA SER A 180 -12.81 13.95 -15.82
C SER A 180 -14.29 14.36 -15.84
N SER A 181 -15.14 13.74 -15.01
CA SER A 181 -16.55 14.13 -14.83
C SER A 181 -16.73 15.55 -14.26
N ASP A 182 -15.65 16.20 -13.84
CA ASP A 182 -15.64 17.54 -13.24
C ASP A 182 -15.44 18.67 -14.28
N PHE A 183 -15.34 18.36 -15.57
CA PHE A 183 -15.30 19.36 -16.66
C PHE A 183 -16.69 19.75 -17.20
N GLY A 184 -17.77 19.31 -16.55
CA GLY A 184 -19.16 19.47 -16.99
C GLY A 184 -20.09 20.16 -16.01
N ARG A 185 -19.60 21.04 -15.13
CA ARG A 185 -20.42 21.95 -14.32
C ARG A 185 -19.96 23.38 -14.45
#